data_AF-A0A818RGM4-F1
#
_entry.id   AF-A0A818RGM4-F1
#
_cell.length_a   1.000
_cell.length_b   1.000
_cell.length_c   1.000
_cell.angle_alpha   90.00
_cell.angle_beta   90.00
_cell.angle_gamma   90.00
#
_symmetry.space_group_name_H-M   'P 1'
#
loop_
_entity.id
_entity.type
_entity.pdbx_description
1 polymer ?
#
loop_
_entity_poly.entity_id
_entity_poly.type
_entity_poly.pdbx_seq_one_letter_code
_entity_poly.pdbx_strand_id
1 'polypeptide(L)'
;MVAGSGKNHASGGHHSGHGDIGKAASAYPDRFPNSCEFRVPDWRSYKVDGIPELESYRSKLTNKGLRDPWIRNQVWLFDPKVGAYPQWRIVLRTAFFGVRYAMVALATCLITEKILEKAFPPFHAHLHLYNPDKPHSHDHHSDQHHH
;
A
#
# COMPACT_ATOMS: atom_id res chain seq x y z
N MET A 1 72.55 39.82 25.52
CA MET A 1 71.43 40.66 26.00
C MET A 1 70.24 40.33 25.10
N VAL A 2 69.37 39.39 25.52
CA VAL A 2 68.08 39.61 26.21
C VAL A 2 67.02 40.34 25.36
N ALA A 3 66.02 39.55 24.97
CA ALA A 3 64.57 39.78 24.90
C ALA A 3 63.91 40.81 23.95
N GLY A 4 62.73 40.42 23.44
CA GLY A 4 61.64 41.31 23.01
C GLY A 4 61.11 40.97 21.61
N SER A 5 60.08 40.12 21.48
CA SER A 5 58.65 40.48 21.45
C SER A 5 58.21 41.12 20.13
N GLY A 6 57.34 40.42 19.40
CA GLY A 6 56.66 40.91 18.20
C GLY A 6 55.59 39.93 17.72
N LYS A 7 54.44 39.93 18.38
CA LYS A 7 53.20 39.28 17.92
C LYS A 7 52.80 39.86 16.57
N ASN A 8 52.28 39.05 15.65
CA ASN A 8 51.25 39.47 14.69
C ASN A 8 50.30 38.30 14.41
N HIS A 9 49.03 38.62 14.63
CA HIS A 9 47.85 37.78 14.55
C HIS A 9 47.53 37.36 13.11
N ALA A 10 47.07 36.12 12.94
CA ALA A 10 46.17 35.76 11.85
C ALA A 10 44.89 35.19 12.46
N SER A 11 43.83 35.99 12.40
CA SER A 11 42.44 35.56 12.52
C SER A 11 42.20 34.42 11.52
N GLY A 12 41.56 33.32 11.89
CA GLY A 12 40.11 33.29 12.04
C GLY A 12 39.58 32.22 11.09
N GLY A 13 38.74 31.32 11.60
CA GLY A 13 38.18 30.23 10.81
C GLY A 13 37.58 29.12 11.67
N HIS A 14 36.60 29.47 12.50
CA HIS A 14 35.69 28.48 13.08
C HIS A 14 34.89 27.85 11.93
N HIS A 15 35.35 26.71 11.41
CA HIS A 15 34.55 25.87 10.53
C HIS A 15 33.97 24.72 11.35
N SER A 16 32.73 24.93 11.79
CA SER A 16 31.83 23.89 12.29
C SER A 16 31.59 22.85 11.20
N GLY A 17 32.45 21.84 11.14
CA GLY A 17 32.40 20.75 10.18
C GLY A 17 31.53 19.61 10.69
N HIS A 18 30.31 19.57 10.16
CA HIS A 18 29.38 18.45 10.12
C HIS A 18 30.10 17.10 10.04
N GLY A 19 30.05 16.30 11.11
CA GLY A 19 30.78 15.04 11.20
C GLY A 19 30.31 14.03 10.15
N ASP A 20 31.21 13.71 9.21
CA ASP A 20 31.04 12.67 8.21
C ASP A 20 30.90 11.29 8.87
N ILE A 21 29.67 10.81 8.94
CA ILE A 21 29.30 9.50 9.49
C ILE A 21 29.93 8.34 8.68
N GLY A 22 30.40 8.62 7.45
CA GLY A 22 31.17 7.69 6.62
C GLY A 22 32.52 7.26 7.25
N LYS A 23 33.10 8.04 8.17
CA LYS A 23 34.31 7.63 8.90
C LYS A 23 34.05 6.55 9.95
N ALA A 24 32.82 6.44 10.48
CA ALA A 24 32.52 5.47 11.54
C ALA A 24 32.46 4.03 11.01
N ALA A 25 31.99 3.83 9.76
CA ALA A 25 32.03 2.52 9.10
C ALA A 25 33.48 2.07 8.84
N SER A 26 34.39 3.00 8.53
CA SER A 26 35.83 2.75 8.42
C SER A 26 36.50 2.41 9.76
N ALA A 27 35.93 2.80 10.90
CA ALA A 27 36.54 2.58 12.21
C ALA A 27 36.34 1.16 12.76
N TYR A 28 35.36 0.41 12.23
CA TYR A 28 35.07 -0.98 12.64
C TYR A 28 34.70 -1.86 11.42
N PRO A 29 35.68 -2.16 10.55
CA PRO A 29 35.44 -2.94 9.33
C PRO A 29 34.94 -4.37 9.61
N ASP A 30 35.33 -4.96 10.74
CA ASP A 30 35.03 -6.36 11.07
C ASP A 30 33.58 -6.60 11.50
N ARG A 31 32.85 -5.56 11.91
CA ARG A 31 31.47 -5.71 12.43
C ARG A 31 30.42 -5.70 11.31
N PHE A 32 30.71 -5.05 10.18
CA PHE A 32 29.79 -4.94 9.05
C PHE A 32 30.56 -5.12 7.73
N PRO A 33 30.90 -6.37 7.37
CA PRO A 33 31.79 -6.67 6.23
C PRO A 33 31.24 -6.20 4.88
N ASN A 34 29.93 -5.95 4.80
CA ASN A 34 29.24 -5.42 3.63
C ASN A 34 28.42 -4.17 3.99
N SER A 35 29.02 -3.22 4.72
CA SER A 35 28.35 -1.95 5.04
C SER A 35 28.19 -1.11 3.78
N CYS A 36 27.11 -1.38 3.02
CA CYS A 36 26.53 -0.41 2.10
C CYS A 36 26.48 0.92 2.85
N GLU A 37 27.12 1.95 2.32
CA GLU A 37 27.28 3.25 2.97
C GLU A 37 25.89 3.86 3.26
N PHE A 38 25.30 3.49 4.38
CA PHE A 38 23.98 3.97 4.78
C PHE A 38 24.17 5.38 5.31
N ARG A 39 23.90 6.36 4.45
CA ARG A 39 23.96 7.77 4.82
C ARG A 39 22.69 8.11 5.62
N VAL A 40 22.85 8.21 6.93
CA VAL A 40 21.79 8.64 7.84
C VAL A 40 21.28 10.03 7.38
N PRO A 41 19.96 10.22 7.20
CA PRO A 41 19.39 11.51 6.84
C PRO A 41 19.71 12.61 7.86
N ASP A 42 19.84 13.87 7.39
CA ASP A 42 20.04 15.00 8.29
C ASP A 42 18.86 15.12 9.28
N TRP A 43 19.17 15.11 10.57
CA TRP A 43 18.21 15.17 11.67
C TRP A 43 17.37 16.46 11.67
N ARG A 44 17.84 17.53 11.01
CA ARG A 44 17.11 18.80 10.88
C ARG A 44 15.92 18.73 9.92
N SER A 45 15.87 17.70 9.07
CA SER A 45 14.77 17.46 8.14
C SER A 45 13.47 17.05 8.83
N TYR A 46 13.56 16.41 10.01
CA TYR A 46 12.40 16.01 10.80
C TYR A 46 11.76 17.21 11.49
N LYS A 47 10.78 17.82 10.83
CA LYS A 47 9.97 18.92 11.37
C LYS A 47 8.58 18.41 11.73
N VAL A 48 8.02 18.95 12.80
CA VAL A 48 6.66 18.60 13.27
C VAL A 48 5.59 19.29 12.43
N ASP A 49 5.93 20.44 11.85
CA ASP A 49 5.00 21.27 11.08
C ASP A 49 4.59 20.55 9.78
N GLY A 50 3.30 20.57 9.47
CA GLY A 50 2.70 19.90 8.31
C GLY A 50 2.22 18.47 8.57
N ILE A 51 2.33 17.96 9.80
CA ILE A 51 1.79 16.64 10.20
C ILE A 51 0.59 16.86 11.15
N PRO A 52 -0.65 16.66 10.67
CA PRO A 52 -1.84 17.05 11.42
C PRO A 52 -2.01 16.30 12.74
N GLU A 53 -1.57 15.03 12.81
CA GLU A 53 -1.63 14.22 14.02
C GLU A 53 -0.73 14.79 15.13
N LEU A 54 0.50 15.18 14.78
CA LEU A 54 1.48 15.72 15.72
C LEU A 54 1.17 17.18 16.10
N GLU A 55 0.64 17.98 15.17
CA GLU A 55 0.16 19.33 15.47
C GLU A 55 -1.03 19.31 16.45
N SER A 56 -1.97 18.38 16.25
CA SER A 56 -3.09 18.16 17.18
C SER A 56 -2.58 17.74 18.55
N TYR A 57 -1.61 16.82 18.61
CA TYR A 57 -1.00 16.37 19.85
C TYR A 57 -0.29 17.52 20.59
N ARG A 58 0.53 18.31 19.89
CA ARG A 58 1.20 19.50 20.44
C ARG A 58 0.19 20.51 20.98
N SER A 59 -0.90 20.74 20.27
CA SER A 59 -1.97 21.66 20.69
C SER A 59 -2.66 21.18 21.96
N LYS A 60 -2.99 19.88 22.04
CA LYS A 60 -3.58 19.27 23.24
C LYS A 60 -2.67 19.34 24.46
N LEU A 61 -1.35 19.17 24.28
CA LEU A 61 -0.37 19.32 25.37
C LEU A 61 -0.24 20.78 25.80
N THR A 62 -0.19 21.70 24.84
CA THR A 62 -0.08 23.13 25.11
C THR A 62 -1.31 23.64 25.86
N ASN A 63 -2.51 23.16 25.53
CA ASN A 63 -3.74 23.45 26.28
C ASN A 63 -3.69 22.99 27.75
N LYS A 64 -2.83 22.03 28.07
CA LYS A 64 -2.57 21.56 29.44
C LYS A 64 -1.37 22.26 30.09
N GLY A 65 -0.70 23.18 29.38
CA GLY A 65 0.55 23.81 29.82
C GLY A 65 1.78 22.91 29.72
N LEU A 66 1.69 21.78 29.00
CA LEU A 66 2.80 20.83 28.83
C LEU A 66 3.44 20.95 27.45
N ARG A 67 4.73 20.59 27.36
CA ARG A 67 5.48 20.48 26.11
C ARG A 67 6.25 19.16 26.10
N ASP A 68 6.01 18.34 25.07
CA ASP A 68 6.78 17.11 24.85
C ASP A 68 8.11 17.42 24.12
N PRO A 69 9.28 17.18 24.73
CA PRO A 69 10.57 17.39 24.08
C PRO A 69 10.88 16.35 22.98
N TRP A 70 10.20 15.20 22.99
CA TRP A 70 10.44 14.07 22.09
C TRP A 70 9.53 14.04 20.86
N ILE A 71 8.59 14.99 20.73
CA ILE A 71 7.60 15.02 19.64
C ILE A 71 8.24 14.95 18.25
N ARG A 72 9.44 15.52 18.09
CA ARG A 72 10.17 15.50 16.83
C ARG A 72 10.69 14.11 16.45
N ASN A 73 11.00 13.27 17.44
CA ASN A 73 11.38 11.88 17.20
C ASN A 73 10.21 11.07 16.65
N GLN A 74 8.96 11.49 16.83
CA GLN A 74 7.80 10.76 16.32
C GLN A 74 7.49 11.09 14.85
N VAL A 75 8.16 12.11 14.28
CA VAL A 75 7.93 12.56 12.90
C VAL A 75 8.08 11.44 11.88
N TRP A 76 9.08 10.57 12.00
CA TRP A 76 9.31 9.48 11.04
C TRP A 76 8.14 8.50 10.95
N LEU A 77 7.34 8.36 12.02
CA LEU A 77 6.19 7.46 12.05
C LEU A 77 4.98 8.04 11.32
N PHE A 78 4.86 9.38 11.31
CA PHE A 78 3.71 10.10 10.75
C PHE A 78 4.02 10.82 9.44
N ASP A 79 5.28 10.88 9.02
CA ASP A 79 5.69 11.49 7.75
C ASP A 79 5.17 10.64 6.57
N PRO A 80 4.29 11.20 5.72
CA PRO A 80 3.76 10.50 4.56
C PRO A 80 4.86 10.04 3.58
N LYS A 81 6.01 10.73 3.56
CA LYS A 81 7.14 10.42 2.68
C LYS A 81 7.86 9.13 3.07
N VAL A 82 7.79 8.75 4.35
CA VAL A 82 8.48 7.57 4.90
C VAL A 82 7.55 6.34 4.92
N GLY A 83 6.27 6.51 4.55
CA GLY A 83 5.31 5.42 4.46
C GLY A 83 4.27 5.39 5.58
N ALA A 84 4.09 6.51 6.30
CA ALA A 84 3.00 6.71 7.23
C ALA A 84 1.65 6.82 6.49
N TYR A 85 1.15 5.70 5.96
CA TYR A 85 -0.19 5.65 5.40
C TYR A 85 -1.20 5.52 6.54
N PRO A 86 -2.31 6.26 6.51
CA PRO A 86 -3.39 6.01 7.44
C PRO A 86 -3.92 4.59 7.18
N GLN A 87 -4.04 3.79 8.25
CA GLN A 87 -4.33 2.35 8.18
C GLN A 87 -5.55 2.02 7.31
N TRP A 88 -6.57 2.90 7.32
CA TRP A 88 -7.78 2.74 6.52
C TRP A 88 -7.51 2.75 5.00
N ARG A 89 -6.53 3.53 4.51
CA ARG A 89 -6.18 3.54 3.07
C ARG A 89 -5.50 2.23 2.66
N ILE A 90 -4.71 1.63 3.54
CA ILE A 90 -4.13 0.30 3.30
C ILE A 90 -5.24 -0.75 3.26
N VAL A 91 -6.14 -0.73 4.24
CA VAL A 91 -7.27 -1.68 4.31
C VAL A 91 -8.16 -1.58 3.06
N LEU A 92 -8.57 -0.37 2.66
CA LEU A 92 -9.35 -0.19 1.43
C LEU A 92 -8.57 -0.61 0.19
N ARG A 93 -7.29 -0.26 0.08
CA ARG A 93 -6.48 -0.66 -1.07
C ARG A 93 -6.40 -2.18 -1.18
N THR A 94 -6.16 -2.88 -0.07
CA THR A 94 -6.07 -4.34 -0.05
C THR A 94 -7.43 -4.99 -0.33
N ALA A 95 -8.51 -4.48 0.25
CA ALA A 95 -9.86 -5.00 0.04
C ALA A 95 -10.34 -4.83 -1.42
N PHE A 96 -10.02 -3.70 -2.07
CA PHE A 96 -10.54 -3.37 -3.39
C PHE A 96 -9.53 -3.62 -4.54
N PHE A 97 -8.31 -4.09 -4.28
CA PHE A 97 -7.30 -4.33 -5.31
C PHE A 97 -7.78 -5.31 -6.39
N GLY A 98 -8.56 -6.32 -5.99
CA GLY A 98 -9.05 -7.37 -6.89
C GLY A 98 -10.32 -7.04 -7.66
N VAL A 99 -11.02 -5.95 -7.34
CA VAL A 99 -12.37 -5.71 -7.87
C VAL A 99 -12.38 -5.52 -9.38
N ARG A 100 -11.34 -4.88 -9.96
CA ARG A 100 -11.24 -4.74 -11.42
C ARG A 100 -11.16 -6.09 -12.14
N TYR A 101 -10.36 -7.01 -11.61
CA TYR A 101 -10.22 -8.35 -12.16
C TYR A 101 -11.50 -9.18 -11.98
N ALA A 102 -12.16 -9.04 -10.82
CA ALA A 102 -13.44 -9.70 -10.57
C ALA A 102 -14.52 -9.27 -11.56
N MET A 103 -14.59 -7.97 -11.89
CA MET A 103 -15.55 -7.44 -12.88
C MET A 103 -15.30 -8.00 -14.28
N VAL A 104 -14.04 -8.14 -14.70
CA VAL A 104 -13.68 -8.76 -15.99
C VAL A 104 -14.07 -10.25 -15.99
N ALA A 105 -13.73 -11.00 -14.96
CA ALA A 105 -14.09 -12.42 -14.86
C ALA A 105 -15.61 -12.64 -14.87
N LEU A 106 -16.35 -11.80 -14.15
CA LEU A 106 -17.81 -11.82 -14.14
C LEU A 106 -18.40 -11.56 -15.53
N ALA A 107 -17.93 -10.51 -16.21
CA ALA A 107 -18.40 -10.18 -17.56
C ALA A 107 -18.11 -11.33 -18.55
N THR A 108 -16.91 -11.91 -18.50
CA THR A 108 -16.54 -13.07 -19.33
C THR A 108 -17.45 -14.27 -19.06
N CYS A 109 -17.79 -14.53 -17.80
CA CYS A 109 -18.68 -15.63 -17.43
C CYS A 109 -20.07 -15.44 -18.04
N LEU A 110 -20.66 -14.25 -17.87
CA LEU A 110 -21.98 -13.91 -18.42
C LEU A 110 -22.03 -13.97 -19.96
N ILE A 111 -20.97 -13.49 -20.63
CA ILE A 111 -20.85 -13.57 -22.09
C ILE A 111 -20.78 -15.03 -22.53
N THR A 112 -19.98 -15.85 -21.84
CA THR A 112 -19.82 -17.27 -22.15
C THR A 112 -21.14 -18.03 -22.00
N GLU A 113 -21.88 -17.78 -20.91
CA GLU A 113 -23.21 -18.33 -20.70
C GLU A 113 -24.15 -18.02 -21.87
N LYS A 114 -24.20 -16.74 -22.30
CA LYS A 114 -25.05 -16.32 -23.42
C LYS A 114 -24.64 -16.91 -24.76
N ILE A 115 -23.34 -17.11 -24.99
CA ILE A 115 -22.85 -17.79 -26.20
C ILE A 115 -23.24 -19.27 -26.17
N LEU A 116 -23.09 -19.93 -25.02
CA LEU A 116 -23.39 -21.35 -24.86
C LEU A 116 -24.88 -21.65 -25.04
N GLU A 117 -25.75 -20.84 -24.43
CA GLU A 117 -27.22 -20.91 -24.63
C GLU A 117 -27.63 -20.81 -26.11
N LYS A 118 -26.92 -19.97 -26.88
CA LYS A 118 -27.20 -19.78 -28.31
C LYS A 118 -26.66 -20.91 -29.18
N ALA A 119 -25.48 -21.45 -28.83
CA ALA A 119 -24.84 -22.52 -29.59
C ALA A 119 -25.47 -23.89 -29.34
N PHE A 120 -25.96 -24.11 -28.11
CA PHE A 120 -26.65 -25.34 -27.70
C PHE A 120 -28.01 -24.94 -27.12
N PRO A 121 -29.05 -24.78 -27.96
CA PRO A 121 -30.40 -24.60 -27.44
C PRO A 121 -30.73 -25.77 -26.49
N PRO A 122 -31.49 -25.52 -25.41
CA PRO A 122 -31.76 -26.54 -24.41
C PRO A 122 -32.38 -27.76 -25.08
N PHE A 123 -31.64 -28.87 -25.10
CA PHE A 123 -32.23 -30.15 -25.43
C PHE A 123 -33.16 -30.50 -24.28
N HIS A 124 -34.47 -30.28 -24.47
CA HIS A 124 -35.50 -30.73 -23.55
C HIS A 124 -35.63 -32.26 -23.63
N ALA A 125 -34.60 -33.00 -23.22
CA ALA A 125 -34.80 -34.38 -22.77
C ALA A 125 -35.42 -34.35 -21.38
N HIS A 126 -36.73 -34.12 -21.34
CA HIS A 126 -37.50 -34.61 -20.21
C HIS A 126 -37.41 -36.13 -20.26
N LEU A 127 -36.71 -36.72 -19.29
CA LEU A 127 -36.74 -38.15 -19.05
C LEU A 127 -38.21 -38.53 -18.81
N HIS A 128 -38.84 -39.18 -19.78
CA HIS A 128 -40.18 -39.72 -19.61
C HIS A 128 -40.06 -40.95 -18.71
N LEU A 129 -39.95 -40.69 -17.41
CA LEU A 129 -40.06 -41.73 -16.41
C LEU A 129 -41.42 -42.40 -16.64
N TYR A 130 -41.37 -43.68 -17.02
CA TYR A 130 -42.54 -44.51 -17.20
C TYR A 130 -43.37 -44.43 -15.91
N ASN A 131 -44.46 -43.69 -15.98
CA ASN A 131 -45.44 -43.61 -14.92
C ASN A 131 -46.55 -44.59 -15.29
N PRO A 132 -46.65 -45.76 -14.61
CA PRO A 132 -47.63 -46.79 -14.94
C PRO A 132 -49.08 -46.32 -14.75
N ASP A 133 -49.30 -45.20 -14.06
CA ASP A 133 -50.61 -44.73 -13.63
C ASP A 133 -51.18 -43.65 -14.56
N LYS A 134 -50.40 -43.16 -15.53
CA LYS A 134 -50.89 -42.17 -16.51
C LYS A 134 -51.55 -42.89 -17.68
N PRO A 135 -52.85 -42.63 -17.98
CA PRO A 135 -53.48 -43.17 -19.16
C PRO A 135 -52.78 -42.62 -20.40
N HIS A 136 -52.30 -43.51 -21.27
CA HIS A 136 -51.76 -43.15 -22.57
C HIS A 136 -52.86 -42.47 -23.39
N SER A 137 -52.72 -41.17 -23.68
CA SER A 137 -53.54 -40.56 -24.74
C SER A 137 -53.03 -41.09 -26.06
N HIS A 138 -53.74 -42.07 -26.62
CA HIS A 138 -53.59 -42.43 -28.02
C HIS A 138 -54.17 -41.28 -28.84
N ASP A 139 -53.29 -40.36 -29.28
CA ASP A 139 -53.62 -39.43 -30.34
C ASP A 139 -53.86 -40.25 -31.61
N HIS A 140 -55.12 -40.40 -31.98
CA HIS A 140 -55.52 -40.97 -33.26
C HIS A 140 -55.05 -40.03 -34.36
N HIS A 141 -53.91 -40.35 -34.99
CA HIS A 141 -53.56 -39.79 -36.29
C HIS A 141 -54.58 -40.30 -37.31
N SER A 142 -55.60 -39.50 -37.60
CA SER A 142 -56.44 -39.67 -38.77
C SER A 142 -55.61 -39.34 -40.01
N ASP A 143 -55.20 -40.38 -40.74
CA ASP A 143 -54.70 -40.27 -42.10
C ASP A 143 -55.75 -39.57 -42.97
N GLN A 144 -55.45 -38.34 -43.39
CA GLN A 144 -56.16 -37.69 -44.48
C GLN A 144 -55.23 -37.64 -45.69
N HIS A 145 -55.11 -38.80 -46.35
CA HIS A 145 -54.78 -38.87 -47.77
C HIS A 145 -56.00 -38.39 -48.55
N HIS A 146 -55.94 -37.24 -49.23
CA HIS A 146 -56.67 -37.03 -50.49
C HIS A 146 -55.96 -35.95 -51.34
N HIS A 147 -55.99 -36.22 -52.65
CA HIS A 147 -55.34 -35.56 -53.78
C HIS A 147 -55.77 -34.12 -54.04
#